data_AF-A0A1N7LSI4-F1
#
_entry.id   AF-A0A1N7LSI4-F1
#
_cell.length_a   1.000
_cell.length_b   1.000
_cell.length_c   1.000
_cell.angle_alpha   90.00
_cell.angle_beta   90.00
_cell.angle_gamma   90.00
#
_symmetry.space_group_name_H-M   'P 1'
#
loop_
_entity.id
_entity.type
_entity.pdbx_description
1 polymer ?
#
loop_
_entity_poly.entity_id
_entity_poly.type
_entity_poly.pdbx_seq_one_letter_code
_entity_poly.pdbx_strand_id
1 'polypeptide(L)'
;MNWIILIPTLFWPLIFYMSIFFFDDPNANPMLVWLLFFGVNLYPLYLFLFFELNARLYKKYNLVGYALPILMISSLSYFFIDQYNSSQKFKKDRILENQKRKEAGYIGFCNTYKIKDNAVFYRDTIFKADPLTFEYLGCHYGKDNETAFKGKERIKNSHSETFKIVDSQWQKDKNRYYYQGQALENIEYETFEILDLGYSKDKYRVYYKTSVLEDAESDSFIINRMNGIGSDGQNEFKNGKKITTTNSVYEK
;
A
#
# COMPACT_ATOMS: atom_id res chain seq x y z
N MET A 1 -39.02 3.96 34.79
CA MET A 1 -37.65 4.12 34.24
C MET A 1 -37.78 4.81 32.90
N ASN A 2 -36.96 5.82 32.62
CA ASN A 2 -36.98 6.52 31.34
C ASN A 2 -36.41 5.61 30.24
N TRP A 3 -37.20 5.21 29.24
CA TRP A 3 -36.74 4.29 28.19
C TRP A 3 -35.63 4.87 27.30
N ILE A 4 -35.52 6.21 27.20
CA ILE A 4 -34.46 6.91 26.45
C ILE A 4 -33.06 6.57 26.97
N ILE A 5 -32.93 6.12 28.22
CA ILE A 5 -31.65 5.70 28.79
C ILE A 5 -31.07 4.44 28.16
N LEU A 6 -31.89 3.66 27.45
CA LEU A 6 -31.44 2.47 26.74
C LEU A 6 -30.78 2.82 25.40
N ILE A 7 -31.03 4.02 24.84
CA ILE A 7 -30.51 4.41 23.52
C ILE A 7 -28.97 4.36 23.47
N PRO A 8 -28.22 4.90 24.45
CA PRO A 8 -26.76 4.77 24.47
C PRO A 8 -26.26 3.32 24.48
N THR A 9 -27.00 2.40 25.11
CA THR A 9 -26.61 0.97 25.16
C THR A 9 -26.66 0.27 23.81
N LEU A 10 -27.53 0.72 22.91
CA LEU A 10 -27.70 0.12 21.59
C LEU A 10 -26.53 0.43 20.64
N PHE A 11 -25.79 1.52 20.86
CA PHE A 11 -24.62 1.89 20.06
C PHE A 11 -23.35 1.14 20.47
N TRP A 12 -23.38 0.42 21.59
CA TRP A 12 -22.19 -0.21 22.14
C TRP A 12 -21.53 -1.26 21.23
N PRO A 13 -22.28 -2.22 20.65
CA PRO A 13 -21.68 -3.19 19.75
C PRO A 13 -20.97 -2.53 18.56
N LEU A 14 -21.52 -1.39 18.09
CA LEU A 14 -20.93 -0.61 17.01
C LEU A 14 -19.65 0.10 17.46
N ILE A 15 -19.62 0.72 18.65
CA ILE A 15 -18.42 1.36 19.21
C ILE A 15 -17.31 0.32 19.44
N PHE A 16 -17.65 -0.84 20.00
CA PHE A 16 -16.73 -1.97 20.16
C PHE A 16 -16.16 -2.41 18.81
N TYR A 17 -17.02 -2.64 17.82
CA TYR A 17 -16.59 -3.03 16.48
C TYR A 17 -15.69 -1.99 15.81
N MET A 18 -16.05 -0.70 15.90
CA MET A 18 -15.25 0.39 15.32
C MET A 18 -13.89 0.56 16.01
N SER A 19 -13.76 0.20 17.30
CA SER A 19 -12.50 0.29 18.01
C SER A 19 -11.42 -0.65 17.46
N ILE A 20 -11.81 -1.80 16.87
CA ILE A 20 -10.88 -2.78 16.28
C ILE A 20 -10.03 -2.13 15.19
N PHE A 21 -10.64 -1.30 14.34
CA PHE A 21 -9.91 -0.61 13.25
C PHE A 21 -8.86 0.39 13.76
N PHE A 22 -8.98 0.89 14.99
CA PHE A 22 -7.96 1.76 15.58
C PHE A 22 -6.76 1.00 16.13
N PHE A 23 -6.92 -0.27 16.51
CA PHE A 23 -5.80 -1.11 16.95
C PHE A 23 -4.93 -1.59 15.79
N ASP A 24 -5.53 -1.70 14.59
CA ASP A 24 -4.84 -2.13 13.36
C ASP A 24 -4.22 -0.96 12.56
N ASP A 25 -4.49 0.31 12.92
CA ASP A 25 -3.91 1.46 12.24
C ASP A 25 -2.51 1.80 12.82
N PRO A 26 -1.42 1.61 12.05
CA PRO A 26 -0.06 1.89 12.50
C PRO A 26 0.21 3.37 12.77
N ASN A 27 -0.67 4.28 12.31
CA ASN A 27 -0.57 5.72 12.54
C ASN A 27 -1.49 6.22 13.66
N ALA A 28 -2.25 5.34 14.32
CA ALA A 28 -3.14 5.74 15.40
C ALA A 28 -2.36 6.33 16.58
N ASN A 29 -2.88 7.40 17.16
CA ASN A 29 -2.27 8.00 18.34
C ASN A 29 -2.34 7.00 19.52
N PRO A 30 -1.20 6.60 20.12
CA PRO A 30 -1.18 5.59 21.18
C PRO A 30 -2.07 5.94 22.38
N MET A 31 -2.19 7.22 22.73
CA MET A 31 -3.06 7.67 23.82
C MET A 31 -4.54 7.43 23.50
N LEU A 32 -4.97 7.69 22.26
CA LEU A 32 -6.34 7.43 21.82
C LEU A 32 -6.65 5.93 21.81
N VAL A 33 -5.68 5.11 21.38
CA VAL A 33 -5.81 3.64 21.37
C VAL A 33 -6.03 3.11 22.80
N TRP A 34 -5.23 3.57 23.77
CA TRP A 34 -5.41 3.21 25.18
C TRP A 34 -6.72 3.74 25.77
N LEU A 35 -7.10 4.97 25.46
CA LEU A 35 -8.39 5.55 25.89
C LEU A 35 -9.57 4.75 25.35
N LEU A 36 -9.52 4.34 24.07
CA LEU A 36 -10.52 3.47 23.47
C LEU A 36 -10.52 2.08 24.11
N PHE A 37 -9.35 1.49 24.36
CA PHE A 37 -9.24 0.19 25.04
C PHE A 37 -9.89 0.20 26.43
N PHE A 38 -9.52 1.14 27.28
CA PHE A 38 -10.09 1.23 28.64
C PHE A 38 -11.55 1.67 28.60
N GLY A 39 -11.91 2.62 27.73
CA GLY A 39 -13.29 3.06 27.54
C GLY A 39 -14.19 1.92 27.07
N VAL A 40 -13.67 1.06 26.19
CA VAL A 40 -14.35 -0.15 25.74
C VAL A 40 -14.56 -1.12 26.90
N ASN A 41 -13.48 -1.52 27.58
CA ASN A 41 -13.56 -2.57 28.59
C ASN A 41 -14.30 -2.14 29.88
N LEU A 42 -14.27 -0.86 30.25
CA LEU A 42 -14.91 -0.36 31.47
C LEU A 42 -16.38 0.06 31.28
N TYR A 43 -16.91 0.01 30.06
CA TYR A 43 -18.26 0.49 29.77
C TYR A 43 -19.39 -0.22 30.51
N PRO A 44 -19.38 -1.56 30.71
CA PRO A 44 -20.40 -2.22 31.52
C PRO A 44 -20.48 -1.64 32.95
N LEU A 45 -19.33 -1.26 33.52
CA LEU A 45 -19.24 -0.67 34.85
C LEU A 45 -19.75 0.78 34.85
N TYR A 46 -19.41 1.56 33.82
CA TYR A 46 -19.96 2.90 33.61
C TYR A 46 -21.50 2.88 33.44
N LEU A 47 -22.03 1.93 32.67
CA LEU A 47 -23.48 1.80 32.45
C LEU A 47 -24.24 1.56 33.75
N PHE A 48 -23.72 0.69 34.62
CA PHE A 48 -24.34 0.42 35.92
C PHE A 48 -24.46 1.70 36.76
N LEU A 49 -23.36 2.45 36.88
CA LEU A 49 -23.34 3.72 37.61
C LEU A 49 -24.27 4.76 36.98
N PHE A 50 -24.30 4.83 35.65
CA PHE A 50 -25.14 5.73 34.88
C PHE A 50 -26.64 5.45 35.06
N PHE A 51 -27.05 4.18 35.00
CA PHE A 51 -28.44 3.78 35.23
C PHE A 51 -28.90 4.11 36.66
N GLU A 52 -28.06 3.83 37.66
CA GLU A 52 -28.37 4.11 39.06
C GLU A 52 -28.54 5.62 39.32
N LEU A 53 -27.63 6.44 38.78
CA LEU A 53 -27.68 7.90 38.89
C LEU A 53 -28.95 8.44 38.23
N ASN A 54 -29.27 7.98 37.02
CA ASN A 54 -30.45 8.43 36.30
C ASN A 54 -31.74 7.99 36.99
N ALA A 55 -31.83 6.76 37.51
CA ALA A 55 -32.99 6.26 38.22
C ALA A 55 -33.29 7.10 39.48
N ARG A 56 -32.25 7.47 40.24
CA ARG A 56 -32.36 8.37 41.40
C ARG A 56 -32.83 9.76 41.00
N LEU A 57 -32.25 10.32 39.94
CA LEU A 57 -32.61 11.64 39.43
C LEU A 57 -34.04 11.69 38.89
N TYR A 58 -34.44 10.71 38.08
CA TYR A 58 -35.78 10.61 37.51
C TYR A 58 -36.86 10.46 38.58
N LYS A 59 -36.57 9.68 39.65
CA LYS A 59 -37.49 9.50 40.78
C LYS A 59 -37.69 10.80 41.58
N LYS A 60 -36.64 11.62 41.74
CA LYS A 60 -36.68 12.85 42.54
C LYS A 60 -37.12 14.08 41.73
N TYR A 61 -36.73 14.15 40.45
CA TYR A 61 -36.95 15.27 39.54
C TYR A 61 -37.21 14.74 38.12
N ASN A 62 -38.49 14.47 37.81
CA ASN A 62 -38.91 13.78 36.59
C ASN A 62 -38.30 14.36 35.29
N LEU A 63 -38.34 15.68 35.11
CA LEU A 63 -37.78 16.37 33.94
C LEU A 63 -36.24 16.34 33.89
N VAL A 64 -35.55 16.42 35.03
CA VAL A 64 -34.08 16.43 35.11
C VAL A 64 -33.50 15.05 34.76
N GLY A 65 -34.27 13.98 34.96
CA GLY A 65 -33.90 12.63 34.53
C GLY A 65 -33.70 12.47 33.01
N TYR A 66 -34.09 13.43 32.19
CA TYR A 66 -33.82 13.44 30.74
C TYR A 66 -32.52 14.15 30.36
N ALA A 67 -31.96 15.00 31.23
CA ALA A 67 -30.78 15.80 30.91
C ALA A 67 -29.55 14.94 30.59
N LEU A 68 -29.28 13.91 31.41
CA LEU A 68 -28.16 12.98 31.23
C LEU A 68 -28.16 12.24 29.87
N PRO A 69 -29.24 11.54 29.47
CA PRO A 69 -29.24 10.86 28.17
C PRO A 69 -29.25 11.85 26.99
N ILE A 70 -29.89 13.02 27.12
CA ILE A 70 -29.85 14.05 26.08
C ILE A 70 -28.43 14.59 25.88
N LEU A 71 -27.70 14.87 26.96
CA LEU A 71 -26.31 15.30 26.90
C LEU A 71 -25.44 14.26 26.17
N MET A 72 -25.59 12.98 26.49
CA MET A 72 -24.87 11.89 25.81
C MET A 72 -25.21 11.77 24.32
N ILE A 73 -26.49 11.87 23.96
CA ILE A 73 -26.91 11.82 22.54
C ILE A 73 -26.38 13.04 21.79
N SER A 74 -26.39 14.22 22.41
CA SER A 74 -25.91 15.46 21.79
C SER A 74 -24.40 15.45 21.56
N SER A 75 -23.61 14.94 22.52
CA SER A 75 -22.16 14.83 22.38
C SER A 75 -21.78 13.80 21.31
N LEU A 76 -22.47 12.66 21.26
CA LEU A 76 -22.25 11.65 20.24
C LEU A 76 -22.64 12.17 18.85
N SER A 77 -23.75 12.90 18.76
CA SER A 77 -24.19 13.54 17.51
C SER A 77 -23.19 14.59 17.03
N TYR A 78 -22.66 15.42 17.94
CA TYR A 78 -21.60 16.38 17.63
C TYR A 78 -20.35 15.68 17.10
N PHE A 79 -19.91 14.60 17.75
CA PHE A 79 -18.76 13.80 17.30
C PHE A 79 -18.94 13.28 15.86
N PHE A 80 -20.10 12.69 15.55
CA PHE A 80 -20.37 12.20 14.19
C PHE A 80 -20.43 13.33 13.15
N ILE A 81 -21.00 14.48 13.50
CA ILE A 81 -21.03 15.66 12.63
C ILE A 81 -19.61 16.17 12.38
N ASP A 82 -18.78 16.28 13.42
CA ASP A 82 -17.40 16.72 13.32
C ASP A 82 -16.55 15.75 12.47
N GLN A 83 -16.69 14.44 12.70
CA GLN A 83 -16.02 13.42 11.90
C GLN A 83 -16.46 13.46 10.43
N TYR A 84 -17.75 13.64 10.17
CA TYR A 84 -18.28 13.81 8.82
C TYR A 84 -17.71 15.06 8.16
N ASN A 85 -17.74 16.21 8.83
CA ASN A 85 -17.21 17.47 8.33
C ASN A 85 -15.70 17.37 8.04
N SER A 86 -14.94 16.74 8.94
CA SER A 86 -13.51 16.47 8.76
C SER A 86 -13.25 15.59 7.54
N SER A 87 -14.05 14.53 7.34
CA SER A 87 -13.98 13.68 6.15
C SER A 87 -14.29 14.46 4.87
N GLN A 88 -15.32 15.31 4.87
CA GLN A 88 -15.66 16.16 3.72
C GLN A 88 -14.59 17.21 3.43
N LYS A 89 -14.02 17.83 4.47
CA LYS A 89 -12.90 18.75 4.34
C LYS A 89 -11.69 18.06 3.71
N PHE A 90 -11.30 16.89 4.21
CA PHE A 90 -10.21 16.10 3.65
C PHE A 90 -10.43 15.75 2.17
N LYS A 91 -11.67 15.40 1.77
CA LYS A 91 -12.02 15.19 0.36
C LYS A 91 -11.81 16.45 -0.47
N LYS A 92 -12.29 17.61 0.00
CA LYS A 92 -12.12 18.91 -0.68
C LYS A 92 -10.64 19.30 -0.81
N ASP A 93 -9.86 19.15 0.26
CA ASP A 93 -8.44 19.50 0.27
C ASP A 93 -7.64 18.65 -0.72
N ARG A 94 -7.91 17.33 -0.79
CA ARG A 94 -7.29 16.44 -1.80
C ARG A 94 -7.66 16.81 -3.23
N ILE A 95 -8.90 17.26 -3.49
CA ILE A 95 -9.30 17.71 -4.83
C ILE A 95 -8.54 18.98 -5.20
N LEU A 96 -8.48 19.95 -4.28
CA LEU A 96 -7.76 21.20 -4.47
C LEU A 96 -6.26 20.97 -4.70
N GLU A 97 -5.64 20.09 -3.92
CA GLU A 97 -4.23 19.74 -4.07
C GLU A 97 -3.95 19.07 -5.42
N ASN A 98 -4.77 18.09 -5.82
CA ASN A 98 -4.65 17.44 -7.13
C ASN A 98 -4.84 18.43 -8.29
N GLN A 99 -5.71 19.43 -8.13
CA GLN A 99 -5.87 20.50 -9.12
C GLN A 99 -4.60 21.35 -9.23
N LYS A 100 -4.09 21.87 -8.12
CA LYS A 100 -2.84 22.66 -8.07
C LYS A 100 -1.65 21.90 -8.70
N ARG A 101 -1.63 20.59 -8.48
CA ARG A 101 -0.60 19.68 -9.00
C ARG A 101 -0.68 19.54 -10.52
N LYS A 102 -1.88 19.39 -11.08
CA LYS A 102 -2.12 19.38 -12.53
C LYS A 102 -1.78 20.74 -13.15
N GLU A 103 -2.16 21.84 -12.51
CA GLU A 103 -1.81 23.22 -12.94
C GLU A 103 -0.29 23.44 -12.95
N ALA A 104 0.43 22.85 -11.99
CA ALA A 104 1.89 22.87 -11.96
C ALA A 104 2.55 21.95 -13.01
N GLY A 105 1.78 21.21 -13.81
CA GLY A 105 2.24 20.35 -14.90
C GLY A 105 2.56 18.90 -14.48
N TYR A 106 2.30 18.50 -13.24
CA TYR A 106 2.54 17.12 -12.81
C TYR A 106 1.56 16.14 -13.47
N ILE A 107 2.08 14.97 -13.84
CA ILE A 107 1.31 13.87 -14.41
C ILE A 107 1.37 12.64 -13.50
N GLY A 108 0.33 11.81 -13.55
CA GLY A 108 0.21 10.61 -12.73
C GLY A 108 -0.03 10.88 -11.24
N PHE A 109 0.36 9.92 -10.38
CA PHE A 109 0.02 9.92 -8.96
C PHE A 109 1.15 10.34 -8.02
N CYS A 110 2.41 10.17 -8.44
CA CYS A 110 3.58 10.21 -7.54
C CYS A 110 4.40 11.50 -7.57
N ASN A 111 3.94 12.57 -8.22
CA ASN A 111 4.65 13.86 -8.33
C ASN A 111 6.09 13.74 -8.86
N THR A 112 6.35 12.70 -9.64
CA THR A 112 7.68 12.36 -10.14
C THR A 112 7.89 12.83 -11.56
N TYR A 113 6.85 12.86 -12.39
CA TYR A 113 6.91 13.40 -13.73
C TYR A 113 6.10 14.67 -13.85
N LYS A 114 6.63 15.62 -14.61
CA LYS A 114 6.00 16.90 -14.90
C LYS A 114 6.30 17.34 -16.33
N ILE A 115 5.29 17.85 -17.02
CA ILE A 115 5.44 18.45 -18.35
C ILE A 115 5.22 19.95 -18.19
N LYS A 116 6.24 20.75 -18.51
CA LYS A 116 6.16 22.21 -18.43
C LYS A 116 7.08 22.80 -19.49
N ASP A 117 6.67 23.92 -20.10
CA ASP A 117 7.50 24.68 -21.05
C ASP A 117 8.04 23.81 -22.20
N ASN A 118 7.21 22.88 -22.69
CA ASN A 118 7.55 21.90 -23.73
C ASN A 118 8.77 21.01 -23.37
N ALA A 119 8.92 20.66 -22.09
CA ALA A 119 9.93 19.74 -21.60
C ALA A 119 9.35 18.76 -20.58
N VAL A 120 9.91 17.55 -20.54
CA VAL A 120 9.58 16.54 -19.53
C VAL A 120 10.61 16.59 -18.41
N PHE A 121 10.11 16.70 -17.19
CA PHE A 121 10.87 16.70 -15.96
C PHE A 121 10.65 15.38 -15.23
N TYR A 122 11.73 14.80 -14.71
CA TYR A 122 11.69 13.80 -13.65
C TYR A 122 12.20 14.45 -12.38
N ARG A 123 11.31 14.60 -11.39
CA ARG A 123 11.48 15.46 -10.21
C ARG A 123 11.84 16.88 -10.68
N ASP A 124 13.04 17.35 -10.35
CA ASP A 124 13.51 18.70 -10.69
C ASP A 124 14.47 18.71 -11.89
N THR A 125 14.66 17.56 -12.55
CA THR A 125 15.62 17.41 -13.66
C THR A 125 14.93 17.19 -15.00
N ILE A 126 15.33 17.95 -16.02
CA ILE A 126 14.90 17.75 -17.41
C ILE A 126 15.65 16.57 -18.00
N PHE A 127 14.97 15.79 -18.84
CA PHE A 127 15.58 14.72 -19.63
C PHE A 127 15.02 14.69 -21.05
N LYS A 128 15.72 14.00 -21.96
CA LYS A 128 15.36 13.92 -23.37
C LYS A 128 14.23 12.91 -23.60
N ALA A 129 13.00 13.40 -23.58
CA ALA A 129 11.78 12.70 -23.97
C ALA A 129 10.86 13.66 -24.76
N ASP A 130 10.00 13.12 -25.62
CA ASP A 130 9.02 13.93 -26.34
C ASP A 130 7.86 14.34 -25.42
N PRO A 131 7.73 15.64 -25.07
CA PRO A 131 6.69 16.11 -24.16
C PRO A 131 5.26 15.99 -24.71
N LEU A 132 5.08 15.92 -26.04
CA LEU A 132 3.76 15.86 -26.65
C LEU A 132 3.16 14.44 -26.58
N THR A 133 4.02 13.43 -26.55
CA THR A 133 3.63 12.02 -26.58
C THR A 133 3.95 11.29 -25.27
N PHE A 134 4.48 11.99 -24.28
CA PHE A 134 4.86 11.39 -23.01
C PHE A 134 3.64 10.91 -22.20
N GLU A 135 3.62 9.61 -21.93
CA GLU A 135 2.63 8.90 -21.15
C GLU A 135 3.21 8.45 -19.80
N TYR A 136 2.48 8.73 -18.73
CA TYR A 136 2.80 8.23 -17.39
C TYR A 136 2.35 6.77 -17.24
N LEU A 137 3.26 5.87 -16.84
CA LEU A 137 2.95 4.45 -16.59
C LEU A 137 3.03 4.08 -15.10
N GLY A 138 3.82 4.80 -14.32
CA GLY A 138 4.02 4.54 -12.91
C GLY A 138 4.94 5.55 -12.26
N CYS A 139 5.09 5.47 -10.95
CA CYS A 139 5.81 6.48 -10.17
C CYS A 139 7.25 6.71 -10.66
N HIS A 140 7.88 5.69 -11.24
CA HIS A 140 9.22 5.80 -11.81
C HIS A 140 9.28 5.31 -13.24
N TYR A 141 8.15 5.22 -13.93
CA TYR A 141 8.10 4.77 -15.32
C TYR A 141 7.17 5.65 -16.15
N GLY A 142 7.65 6.01 -17.32
CA GLY A 142 6.87 6.67 -18.36
C GLY A 142 7.36 6.22 -19.73
N LYS A 143 6.70 6.66 -20.79
CA LYS A 143 7.11 6.37 -22.16
C LYS A 143 6.74 7.53 -23.06
N ASP A 144 7.46 7.73 -24.15
CA ASP A 144 7.02 8.54 -25.28
C ASP A 144 6.80 7.65 -26.51
N ASN A 145 6.51 8.18 -27.68
CA ASN A 145 6.32 7.31 -28.86
C ASN A 145 7.56 6.52 -29.29
N GLU A 146 8.78 6.89 -28.86
CA GLU A 146 10.01 6.20 -29.23
C GLU A 146 10.40 5.13 -28.22
N THR A 147 10.35 5.42 -26.92
CA THR A 147 10.96 4.58 -25.89
C THR A 147 10.27 4.71 -24.53
N ALA A 148 10.48 3.70 -23.68
CA ALA A 148 10.13 3.75 -22.27
C ALA A 148 11.30 4.30 -21.43
N PHE A 149 10.97 4.83 -20.26
CA PHE A 149 11.90 5.46 -19.33
C PHE A 149 11.72 4.88 -17.94
N LYS A 150 12.83 4.70 -17.23
CA LYS A 150 12.86 4.51 -15.77
C LYS A 150 13.43 5.77 -15.14
N GLY A 151 12.58 6.55 -14.48
CA GLY A 151 12.93 7.90 -14.06
C GLY A 151 13.33 8.76 -15.25
N LYS A 152 14.59 9.20 -15.29
CA LYS A 152 15.17 9.96 -16.40
C LYS A 152 15.92 9.10 -17.44
N GLU A 153 16.12 7.82 -17.16
CA GLU A 153 16.94 6.93 -17.98
C GLU A 153 16.10 6.24 -19.06
N ARG A 154 16.57 6.30 -20.31
CA ARG A 154 15.95 5.55 -21.43
C ARG A 154 16.17 4.06 -21.23
N ILE A 155 15.10 3.28 -21.34
CA ILE A 155 15.17 1.82 -21.34
C ILE A 155 15.56 1.38 -22.75
N LYS A 156 16.79 0.90 -22.89
CA LYS A 156 17.34 0.52 -24.21
C LYS A 156 16.47 -0.56 -24.87
N ASN A 157 16.24 -0.40 -26.17
CA ASN A 157 15.49 -1.33 -27.01
C ASN A 157 14.04 -1.62 -26.56
N SER A 158 13.47 -0.75 -25.71
CA SER A 158 12.07 -0.85 -25.32
C SER A 158 11.14 -0.65 -26.50
N HIS A 159 10.16 -1.53 -26.68
CA HIS A 159 9.08 -1.30 -27.63
C HIS A 159 7.97 -0.46 -26.99
N SER A 160 8.04 0.87 -27.16
CA SER A 160 7.21 1.80 -26.41
C SER A 160 5.70 1.54 -26.48
N GLU A 161 5.17 1.27 -27.68
CA GLU A 161 3.74 1.05 -27.89
C GLU A 161 3.18 -0.08 -27.01
N THR A 162 3.98 -1.14 -26.78
CA THR A 162 3.56 -2.34 -26.04
C THR A 162 4.16 -2.41 -24.64
N PHE A 163 4.98 -1.43 -24.24
CA PHE A 163 5.61 -1.39 -22.94
C PHE A 163 4.58 -1.17 -21.84
N LYS A 164 4.62 -2.03 -20.81
CA LYS A 164 3.70 -2.06 -19.68
C LYS A 164 4.42 -2.43 -18.39
N ILE A 165 3.90 -1.92 -17.28
CA ILE A 165 4.32 -2.31 -15.93
C ILE A 165 3.62 -3.62 -15.56
N VAL A 166 4.40 -4.61 -15.14
CA VAL A 166 3.86 -5.87 -14.60
C VAL A 166 3.66 -5.71 -13.09
N ASP A 167 4.72 -5.28 -12.39
CA ASP A 167 4.67 -4.94 -10.98
C ASP A 167 5.74 -3.88 -10.63
N SER A 168 5.99 -3.67 -9.33
CA SER A 168 6.97 -2.67 -8.84
C SER A 168 8.40 -2.89 -9.35
N GLN A 169 8.78 -4.14 -9.63
CA GLN A 169 10.09 -4.56 -10.10
C GLN A 169 10.08 -4.90 -11.59
N TRP A 170 9.02 -5.51 -12.11
CA TRP A 170 8.96 -6.06 -13.45
C TRP A 170 8.18 -5.21 -14.46
N GLN A 171 8.71 -5.13 -15.67
CA GLN A 171 8.05 -4.53 -16.82
C GLN A 171 8.20 -5.46 -18.02
N LYS A 172 7.36 -5.29 -19.03
CA LYS A 172 7.47 -6.04 -20.28
C LYS A 172 7.02 -5.21 -21.47
N ASP A 173 7.50 -5.59 -22.64
CA ASP A 173 6.94 -5.19 -23.92
C ASP A 173 6.65 -6.43 -24.76
N LYS A 174 6.38 -6.27 -26.06
CA LYS A 174 6.04 -7.40 -26.94
C LYS A 174 7.16 -8.42 -27.16
N ASN A 175 8.42 -8.07 -26.88
CA ASN A 175 9.59 -8.87 -27.19
C ASN A 175 10.44 -9.21 -25.95
N ARG A 176 10.33 -8.46 -24.86
CA ARG A 176 11.26 -8.54 -23.72
C ARG A 176 10.57 -8.35 -22.38
N TYR A 177 11.19 -8.95 -21.36
CA TYR A 177 10.96 -8.61 -19.96
C TYR A 177 12.10 -7.74 -19.43
N TYR A 178 11.77 -6.89 -18.47
CA TYR A 178 12.70 -5.97 -17.84
C TYR A 178 12.60 -6.11 -16.32
N TYR A 179 13.75 -6.21 -15.67
CA TYR A 179 13.86 -6.11 -14.23
C TYR A 179 14.37 -4.73 -13.86
N GLN A 180 13.52 -3.93 -13.23
CA GLN A 180 13.79 -2.55 -12.84
C GLN A 180 14.36 -1.73 -14.01
N GLY A 181 13.71 -1.79 -15.18
CA GLY A 181 14.14 -1.08 -16.40
C GLY A 181 15.37 -1.65 -17.10
N GLN A 182 15.97 -2.74 -16.60
CA GLN A 182 17.05 -3.43 -17.29
C GLN A 182 16.50 -4.63 -18.07
N ALA A 183 16.77 -4.68 -19.38
CA ALA A 183 16.30 -5.75 -20.24
C ALA A 183 16.97 -7.09 -19.89
N LEU A 184 16.19 -8.17 -19.93
CA LEU A 184 16.72 -9.52 -19.98
C LEU A 184 16.98 -9.86 -21.46
N GLU A 185 18.23 -10.22 -21.77
CA GLU A 185 18.63 -10.56 -23.13
C GLU A 185 18.47 -12.06 -23.38
N ASN A 186 18.19 -12.41 -24.64
CA ASN A 186 18.08 -13.78 -25.12
C ASN A 186 17.02 -14.62 -24.41
N ILE A 187 15.95 -14.08 -23.83
CA ILE A 187 14.93 -14.90 -23.15
C ILE A 187 14.03 -15.65 -24.13
N GLU A 188 13.41 -16.74 -23.69
CA GLU A 188 12.26 -17.32 -24.40
C GLU A 188 10.96 -16.70 -23.89
N TYR A 189 10.46 -15.70 -24.62
CA TYR A 189 9.45 -14.76 -24.18
C TYR A 189 8.11 -15.43 -23.82
N GLU A 190 7.68 -16.42 -24.60
CA GLU A 190 6.40 -17.12 -24.49
C GLU A 190 6.31 -17.98 -23.22
N THR A 191 7.45 -18.47 -22.73
CA THR A 191 7.53 -19.34 -21.56
C THR A 191 8.08 -18.63 -20.33
N PHE A 192 8.31 -17.32 -20.43
CA PHE A 192 8.88 -16.53 -19.35
C PHE A 192 7.90 -16.40 -18.19
N GLU A 193 8.34 -16.84 -17.01
CA GLU A 193 7.61 -16.84 -15.76
C GLU A 193 8.39 -16.02 -14.72
N ILE A 194 7.71 -15.01 -14.16
CA ILE A 194 8.21 -14.29 -12.99
C ILE A 194 7.86 -15.14 -11.76
N LEU A 195 8.88 -15.52 -11.00
CA LEU A 195 8.70 -16.29 -9.78
C LEU A 195 8.57 -15.33 -8.59
N ASP A 196 9.57 -15.24 -7.72
CA ASP A 196 9.56 -14.37 -6.54
C ASP A 196 11.00 -13.98 -6.16
N LEU A 197 11.15 -12.99 -5.29
CA LEU A 197 12.44 -12.57 -4.72
C LEU A 197 13.51 -12.22 -5.78
N GLY A 198 13.05 -11.75 -6.93
CA GLY A 198 13.90 -11.41 -8.07
C GLY A 198 14.32 -12.60 -8.93
N TYR A 199 13.83 -13.81 -8.67
CA TYR A 199 14.03 -14.94 -9.58
C TYR A 199 12.93 -14.97 -10.64
N SER A 200 13.29 -15.46 -11.81
CA SER A 200 12.39 -15.74 -12.93
C SER A 200 12.96 -16.89 -13.74
N LYS A 201 12.16 -17.48 -14.62
CA LYS A 201 12.63 -18.55 -15.50
C LYS A 201 11.93 -18.50 -16.85
N ASP A 202 12.56 -19.09 -17.85
CA ASP A 202 11.90 -19.48 -19.10
C ASP A 202 12.13 -20.98 -19.33
N LYS A 203 11.66 -21.54 -20.44
CA LYS A 203 11.83 -22.97 -20.75
C LYS A 203 13.27 -23.48 -20.66
N TYR A 204 14.26 -22.63 -20.87
CA TYR A 204 15.66 -23.04 -21.00
C TYR A 204 16.55 -22.59 -19.84
N ARG A 205 16.21 -21.50 -19.16
CA ARG A 205 17.09 -20.84 -18.19
C ARG A 205 16.34 -20.32 -16.98
N VAL A 206 17.06 -20.27 -15.87
CA VAL A 206 16.67 -19.54 -14.67
C VAL A 206 17.48 -18.26 -14.59
N TYR A 207 16.84 -17.20 -14.12
CA TYR A 207 17.43 -15.89 -13.97
C TYR A 207 17.30 -15.42 -12.53
N TYR A 208 18.32 -14.71 -12.06
CA TYR A 208 18.22 -13.84 -10.90
C TYR A 208 18.38 -12.40 -11.36
N LYS A 209 17.29 -11.64 -11.28
CA LYS A 209 17.13 -10.28 -11.82
C LYS A 209 17.33 -10.30 -13.33
N THR A 210 18.53 -9.96 -13.79
CA THR A 210 18.89 -9.95 -15.21
C THR A 210 20.02 -10.92 -15.54
N SER A 211 20.55 -11.64 -14.56
CA SER A 211 21.65 -12.57 -14.72
C SER A 211 21.14 -13.99 -14.86
N VAL A 212 21.66 -14.73 -15.84
CA VAL A 212 21.40 -16.17 -16.01
C VAL A 212 22.10 -16.95 -14.90
N LEU A 213 21.43 -17.97 -14.37
CA LEU A 213 22.01 -18.96 -13.47
C LEU A 213 22.40 -20.19 -14.29
N GLU A 214 23.66 -20.24 -14.72
CA GLU A 214 24.17 -21.27 -15.65
C GLU A 214 23.99 -22.71 -15.16
N ASP A 215 24.08 -22.93 -13.85
CA ASP A 215 23.99 -24.26 -13.24
C ASP A 215 22.55 -24.66 -12.87
N ALA A 216 21.55 -23.81 -13.12
CA ALA A 216 20.18 -24.04 -12.64
C ALA A 216 19.31 -24.75 -13.69
N GLU A 217 18.66 -25.84 -13.29
CA GLU A 217 17.67 -26.52 -14.15
C GLU A 217 16.30 -25.83 -14.06
N SER A 218 15.80 -25.29 -15.18
CA SER A 218 14.57 -24.49 -15.19
C SER A 218 13.30 -25.29 -14.86
N ASP A 219 13.22 -26.52 -15.36
CA ASP A 219 12.03 -27.36 -15.24
C ASP A 219 11.70 -27.69 -13.76
N SER A 220 12.72 -27.89 -12.93
CA SER A 220 12.57 -28.22 -11.50
C SER A 220 12.76 -27.04 -10.55
N PHE A 221 13.07 -25.83 -11.06
CA PHE A 221 13.40 -24.68 -10.21
C PHE A 221 12.20 -24.20 -9.38
N ILE A 222 12.39 -24.15 -8.05
CA ILE A 222 11.43 -23.70 -7.05
C ILE A 222 12.06 -22.69 -6.08
N ILE A 223 11.24 -21.87 -5.44
CA ILE A 223 11.69 -20.85 -4.47
C ILE A 223 11.09 -21.12 -3.11
N ASN A 224 11.95 -21.21 -2.11
CA ASN A 224 11.55 -21.19 -0.71
C ASN A 224 11.49 -19.73 -0.22
N ARG A 225 10.27 -19.21 -0.08
CA ARG A 225 10.00 -17.83 0.36
C ARG A 225 10.48 -17.53 1.78
N MET A 226 10.62 -18.54 2.65
CA MET A 226 10.99 -18.33 4.06
C MET A 226 12.47 -17.96 4.22
N ASN A 227 13.35 -18.55 3.40
CA ASN A 227 14.80 -18.33 3.49
C ASN A 227 15.39 -17.64 2.24
N GLY A 228 14.57 -17.45 1.20
CA GLY A 228 14.95 -16.82 -0.05
C GLY A 228 15.89 -17.65 -0.92
N ILE A 229 15.87 -18.97 -0.75
CA ILE A 229 16.68 -19.91 -1.53
C ILE A 229 15.88 -20.40 -2.73
N GLY A 230 16.47 -20.29 -3.92
CA GLY A 230 16.00 -20.98 -5.12
C GLY A 230 16.74 -22.31 -5.27
N SER A 231 16.05 -23.38 -5.64
CA SER A 231 16.68 -24.69 -5.85
C SER A 231 16.01 -25.42 -7.01
N ASP A 232 16.81 -26.20 -7.73
CA ASP A 232 16.36 -27.14 -8.77
C ASP A 232 16.38 -28.60 -8.28
N GLY A 233 16.64 -28.82 -6.98
CA GLY A 233 16.80 -30.13 -6.36
C GLY A 233 18.25 -30.66 -6.32
N GLN A 234 19.14 -30.18 -7.19
CA GLN A 234 20.57 -30.55 -7.22
C GLN A 234 21.46 -29.41 -6.71
N ASN A 235 21.08 -28.19 -7.04
CA ASN A 235 21.77 -26.95 -6.77
C ASN A 235 20.85 -26.04 -5.95
N GLU A 236 21.47 -25.24 -5.09
CA GLU A 236 20.80 -24.20 -4.32
C GLU A 236 21.44 -22.85 -4.61
N PHE A 237 20.61 -21.81 -4.65
CA PHE A 237 21.01 -20.46 -5.00
C PHE A 237 20.44 -19.47 -4.00
N LYS A 238 21.28 -18.55 -3.53
CA LYS A 238 20.86 -17.43 -2.70
C LYS A 238 21.34 -16.13 -3.32
N ASN A 239 20.40 -15.22 -3.56
CA ASN A 239 20.66 -13.96 -4.26
C ASN A 239 21.41 -14.16 -5.59
N GLY A 240 21.03 -15.19 -6.34
CA GLY A 240 21.65 -15.54 -7.63
C GLY A 240 23.05 -16.14 -7.55
N LYS A 241 23.56 -16.46 -6.36
CA LYS A 241 24.83 -17.18 -6.20
C LYS A 241 24.57 -18.61 -5.76
N LYS A 242 25.24 -19.56 -6.41
CA LYS A 242 25.22 -20.96 -6.02
C LYS A 242 25.80 -21.14 -4.62
N ILE A 243 25.11 -21.89 -3.78
CA ILE A 243 25.55 -22.26 -2.45
C ILE A 243 26.42 -23.51 -2.60
N THR A 244 27.74 -23.32 -2.57
CA THR A 244 28.67 -24.45 -2.41
C THR A 244 28.81 -24.71 -0.92
N THR A 245 28.31 -25.85 -0.44
CA THR A 245 28.65 -26.37 0.89
C THR A 245 30.15 -26.65 0.92
N THR A 246 30.95 -25.64 1.28
CA THR A 246 32.29 -25.93 1.78
C THR A 246 32.05 -26.58 3.13
N ASN A 247 32.20 -27.91 3.15
CA ASN A 247 32.48 -28.62 4.38
C ASN A 247 33.74 -27.98 4.97
N SER A 248 33.57 -26.96 5.82
CA SER A 248 34.59 -26.61 6.80
C SER A 248 34.64 -27.80 7.74
N VAL A 249 35.44 -28.80 7.33
CA VAL A 249 35.99 -29.80 8.22
C VAL A 249 36.61 -29.00 9.35
N TYR A 250 36.02 -29.12 10.54
CA TYR A 250 36.67 -28.72 11.77
C TYR A 250 38.01 -29.46 11.81
N GLU A 251 39.09 -28.79 11.41
CA GLU A 251 40.43 -29.22 11.81
C GLU A 251 40.49 -29.08 13.33
N LYS A 252 40.80 -30.22 13.95
CA LYS A 252 40.89 -30.48 15.39
C LYS A 252 41.91 -29.60 16.09
#